data_AF-A0A976DVZ6-F1
#
_entry.id   AF-A0A976DVZ6-F1
#
_cell.length_a   1.000
_cell.length_b   1.000
_cell.length_c   1.000
_cell.angle_alpha   90.00
_cell.angle_beta   90.00
_cell.angle_gamma   90.00
#
_symmetry.space_group_name_H-M   'P 1'
#
loop_
_entity.id
_entity.type
_entity.pdbx_description
1 polymer ?
#
loop_
_entity_poly.entity_id
_entity_poly.type
_entity_poly.pdbx_seq_one_letter_code
_entity_poly.pdbx_strand_id
1 'polypeptide(L)'
;VSLFDPAQGAPCYACVFPVKPARGLVPTCAEAGVAAPLPGIIGGIMAMEAVKHLTGAGETLAGRLMIHDALYAETRVIGVKRRADCAVCGDGVSRTGALGKAV
;
A
#
# COMPACT_ATOMS: atom_id res chain seq x y z
N VAL A 1 5.47 -3.16 1.01
CA VAL A 1 4.76 -2.25 1.94
C VAL A 1 4.74 -0.84 1.38
N SER A 2 3.60 -0.14 1.48
CA SER A 2 3.45 1.27 1.09
C SER A 2 2.36 1.91 1.96
N LEU A 3 2.41 3.22 2.17
CA LEU A 3 1.35 3.98 2.82
C LEU A 3 0.42 4.58 1.75
N PHE A 4 -0.79 4.04 1.63
CA PHE A 4 -1.80 4.52 0.68
C PHE A 4 -2.75 5.51 1.35
N ASP A 5 -2.47 6.80 1.19
CA ASP A 5 -3.29 7.89 1.74
C ASP A 5 -3.58 8.97 0.69
N PRO A 6 -4.57 8.73 -0.19
CA PRO A 6 -4.95 9.69 -1.22
C PRO A 6 -5.63 10.95 -0.69
N ALA A 7 -6.02 11.00 0.59
CA ALA A 7 -6.51 12.23 1.21
C ALA A 7 -5.37 13.21 1.50
N GLN A 8 -4.18 12.68 1.83
CA GLN A 8 -2.96 13.46 2.06
C GLN A 8 -2.00 13.47 0.85
N GLY A 9 -2.50 13.15 -0.35
CA GLY A 9 -1.75 13.27 -1.61
C GLY A 9 -0.93 12.05 -2.04
N ALA A 10 -0.85 11.00 -1.22
CA ALA A 10 -0.20 9.75 -1.61
C ALA A 10 -1.03 8.97 -2.67
N PRO A 11 -0.43 8.05 -3.46
CA PRO A 11 -1.20 7.20 -4.35
C PRO A 11 -2.18 6.31 -3.56
N CYS A 12 -3.29 5.91 -4.18
CA CYS A 12 -4.06 4.77 -3.70
C CYS A 12 -3.49 3.47 -4.30
N TYR A 13 -3.97 2.32 -3.82
CA TYR A 13 -3.56 1.02 -4.36
C TYR A 13 -3.77 0.92 -5.89
N ALA A 14 -4.91 1.40 -6.39
CA ALA A 14 -5.24 1.38 -7.83
C ALA A 14 -4.37 2.33 -8.69
N CYS A 15 -3.67 3.30 -8.09
CA CYS A 15 -2.65 4.07 -8.83
C CYS A 15 -1.47 3.17 -9.23
N VAL A 16 -1.13 2.19 -8.40
CA VAL A 16 0.01 1.28 -8.61
C VAL A 16 -0.42 0.02 -9.36
N PHE A 17 -1.57 -0.55 -8.99
CA PHE A 17 -2.12 -1.78 -9.57
C PHE A 17 -3.52 -1.50 -10.14
N PRO A 18 -3.62 -0.89 -11.33
CA PRO A 18 -4.90 -0.43 -11.89
C PRO A 18 -5.79 -1.56 -12.40
N VAL A 19 -5.18 -2.67 -12.82
CA VAL A 19 -5.89 -3.83 -13.38
C VAL A 19 -5.81 -4.96 -12.37
N LYS A 20 -6.97 -5.43 -11.92
CA LYS A 20 -7.03 -6.61 -11.04
C LYS A 20 -6.54 -7.84 -11.83
N PRO A 21 -5.72 -8.72 -11.24
CA PRO A 21 -5.36 -10.00 -11.84
C PRO A 21 -6.62 -10.80 -12.23
N ALA A 22 -6.53 -11.55 -13.32
CA ALA A 22 -7.59 -12.48 -13.72
C ALA A 22 -7.86 -13.48 -12.58
N ARG A 23 -9.11 -13.94 -12.46
CA ARG A 23 -9.47 -14.96 -11.46
C ARG A 23 -8.63 -16.21 -11.70
N GLY A 24 -8.01 -16.73 -10.64
CA GLY A 24 -7.15 -17.91 -10.69
C GLY A 24 -5.71 -17.67 -11.18
N LEU A 25 -5.34 -16.44 -11.56
CA LEU A 25 -3.96 -16.14 -12.00
C LEU A 25 -2.95 -16.21 -10.85
N VAL A 26 -3.38 -15.88 -9.62
CA VAL A 26 -2.53 -15.88 -8.43
C VAL A 26 -3.06 -16.96 -7.48
N PRO A 27 -2.24 -17.97 -7.12
CA PRO A 27 -2.63 -18.97 -6.14
C PRO A 27 -2.84 -18.33 -4.77
N THR A 28 -3.69 -18.93 -3.96
CA THR A 28 -3.86 -18.52 -2.55
C THR A 28 -2.60 -18.82 -1.73
N CYS A 29 -2.44 -18.15 -0.59
CA CYS A 29 -1.34 -18.46 0.34
C CYS A 29 -1.36 -19.92 0.81
N ALA A 30 -2.54 -20.56 0.85
CA ALA A 30 -2.70 -21.96 1.21
C ALA A 30 -2.21 -22.91 0.09
N GLU A 31 -2.31 -22.50 -1.17
CA GLU A 31 -1.88 -23.29 -2.33
C GLU A 31 -0.40 -23.08 -2.66
N ALA A 32 0.08 -21.83 -2.61
CA ALA A 32 1.47 -21.49 -2.93
C ALA A 32 2.45 -21.77 -1.78
N GLY A 33 1.95 -21.78 -0.54
CA GLY A 33 2.76 -21.75 0.66
C GLY A 33 3.36 -20.37 0.94
N VAL A 34 3.60 -20.07 2.23
CA VAL A 34 4.28 -18.85 2.67
C VAL A 34 5.16 -19.17 3.86
N ALA A 35 6.41 -18.69 3.85
CA ALA A 35 7.28 -18.82 5.01
C ALA A 35 6.69 -18.02 6.17
N ALA A 36 6.27 -18.71 7.25
CA ALA A 36 5.59 -18.09 8.39
C ALA A 36 6.27 -16.83 8.96
N PRO A 37 7.62 -16.72 9.00
CA PRO A 37 8.28 -15.49 9.46
C PRO A 37 8.03 -14.25 8.57
N LEU A 38 7.82 -14.44 7.26
CA LEU A 38 7.71 -13.34 6.30
C LEU A 38 6.50 -12.42 6.59
N PRO A 39 5.26 -12.94 6.76
CA PRO A 39 4.14 -12.10 7.20
C PRO A 39 4.39 -11.37 8.53
N GLY A 40 5.16 -11.97 9.45
CA GLY A 40 5.56 -11.32 10.72
C GLY A 40 6.44 -10.09 10.48
N ILE A 41 7.47 -10.21 9.64
CA ILE A 41 8.34 -9.10 9.23
C ILE A 41 7.54 -8.00 8.56
N ILE A 42 6.74 -8.36 7.54
CA ILE A 42 5.94 -7.41 6.77
C ILE A 42 4.89 -6.71 7.65
N GLY A 43 4.23 -7.46 8.54
CA GLY A 43 3.26 -6.93 9.50
C GLY A 43 3.89 -5.94 10.48
N GLY A 44 5.08 -6.24 10.99
CA GLY A 44 5.84 -5.31 11.85
C GLY A 44 6.21 -4.02 11.13
N ILE A 45 6.66 -4.10 9.87
CA ILE A 45 6.94 -2.92 9.05
C ILE A 45 5.65 -2.11 8.81
N MET A 46 4.54 -2.76 8.47
CA MET A 46 3.24 -2.09 8.29
C MET A 46 2.77 -1.38 9.58
N ALA A 47 2.92 -2.03 10.73
CA ALA A 47 2.57 -1.44 12.03
C ALA A 47 3.43 -0.21 12.32
N MET A 48 4.73 -0.25 12.03
CA MET A 48 5.60 0.91 12.20
C MET A 48 5.25 2.06 11.25
N GLU A 49 4.83 1.79 10.01
CA GLU A 49 4.30 2.84 9.12
C GLU A 49 3.04 3.49 9.68
N ALA A 50 2.14 2.71 10.27
CA ALA A 50 0.95 3.23 10.93
C ALA A 50 1.31 4.12 12.13
N VAL A 51 2.23 3.67 13.00
CA VAL A 51 2.71 4.47 14.14
C VAL A 51 3.32 5.79 13.67
N LYS A 52 4.22 5.76 12.68
CA LYS A 52 4.82 6.97 12.11
C LYS A 52 3.76 7.93 11.56
N HIS A 53 2.80 7.41 10.80
CA HIS A 53 1.73 8.22 10.23
C HIS A 53 0.84 8.86 11.31
N LEU A 54 0.42 8.10 12.32
CA LEU A 54 -0.45 8.59 13.40
C LEU A 54 0.23 9.61 14.31
N THR A 55 1.54 9.47 14.52
CA THR A 55 2.32 10.34 15.41
C THR A 55 2.99 11.51 14.69
N GLY A 56 2.98 11.53 13.36
CA GLY A 56 3.76 12.48 12.56
C GLY A 56 5.27 12.27 12.68
N ALA A 57 5.74 11.09 13.09
CA ALA A 57 7.14 10.83 13.34
C ALA A 57 7.90 10.37 12.08
N GLY A 58 9.09 10.96 11.88
CA GLY A 58 10.03 10.55 10.84
C GLY A 58 9.45 10.64 9.42
N GLU A 59 9.99 9.81 8.53
CA GLU A 59 9.56 9.74 7.13
C GLU A 59 8.77 8.45 6.87
N THR A 60 7.57 8.55 6.31
CA THR A 60 6.70 7.41 5.97
C THR A 60 6.95 6.91 4.55
N LEU A 61 6.47 5.71 4.23
CA LEU A 61 6.46 5.16 2.88
C LEU A 61 5.35 5.77 1.98
N ALA A 62 4.82 6.95 2.31
CA ALA A 62 3.94 7.68 1.41
C ALA A 62 4.67 7.95 0.07
N GLY A 63 4.03 7.61 -1.05
CA GLY A 63 4.65 7.77 -2.38
C GLY A 63 5.82 6.81 -2.65
N ARG A 64 6.03 5.79 -1.80
CA ARG A 64 7.09 4.79 -1.95
C ARG A 64 6.54 3.38 -1.79
N LEU A 65 7.03 2.43 -2.58
CA LEU A 65 6.71 1.01 -2.45
C LEU A 65 7.98 0.26 -2.08
N MET A 66 8.01 -0.28 -0.86
CA MET A 66 9.04 -1.18 -0.37
C MET A 66 8.72 -2.61 -0.81
N ILE A 67 9.70 -3.28 -1.39
CA ILE A 67 9.71 -4.69 -1.76
C ILE A 67 10.77 -5.36 -0.89
N HIS A 68 10.38 -6.42 -0.19
CA HIS A 68 11.27 -7.18 0.68
C HIS A 68 11.45 -8.58 0.09
N ASP A 69 12.69 -8.92 -0.24
CA ASP A 69 13.09 -10.25 -0.64
C ASP A 69 13.71 -10.96 0.57
N ALA A 70 12.97 -11.89 1.15
CA ALA A 70 13.42 -12.62 2.33
C ALA A 70 14.43 -13.74 2.01
N LEU A 71 14.55 -14.17 0.74
CA LEU A 71 15.49 -15.21 0.36
C LEU A 71 16.92 -14.65 0.33
N TYR A 72 17.07 -13.43 -0.15
CA TYR A 72 18.37 -12.74 -0.24
C TYR A 72 18.57 -11.66 0.83
N ALA A 73 17.60 -11.48 1.73
CA ALA A 73 17.59 -10.44 2.76
C ALA A 73 17.73 -9.01 2.18
N GLU A 74 17.15 -8.78 1.00
CA GLU A 74 17.22 -7.49 0.32
C GLU A 74 15.96 -6.66 0.52
N THR A 75 16.13 -5.35 0.57
CA THR A 75 15.03 -4.39 0.58
C THR A 75 15.23 -3.39 -0.54
N ARG A 76 14.23 -3.28 -1.40
CA ARG A 76 14.20 -2.33 -2.51
C ARG A 76 13.06 -1.36 -2.30
N VAL A 77 13.30 -0.07 -2.48
CA VAL A 77 12.26 0.97 -2.40
C VAL A 77 12.17 1.66 -3.74
N ILE A 78 10.98 1.70 -4.31
CA ILE A 78 10.70 2.40 -5.57
C ILE A 78 9.70 3.52 -5.35
N GLY A 79 9.85 4.62 -6.07
CA GLY A 79 8.89 5.72 -6.04
C GLY A 79 7.60 5.34 -6.77
N VAL A 80 6.45 5.69 -6.17
CA VAL A 80 5.12 5.51 -6.77
C VAL A 80 4.35 6.83 -6.70
N LYS A 81 3.61 7.14 -7.76
CA LYS A 81 2.95 8.45 -7.90
C LYS A 81 1.43 8.30 -7.95
N ARG A 82 0.73 9.27 -7.38
CA ARG A 82 -0.71 9.42 -7.60
C ARG A 82 -0.95 9.70 -9.09
N ARG A 83 -1.95 9.02 -9.64
CA ARG A 83 -2.38 9.16 -11.04
C ARG A 83 -3.58 10.10 -11.11
N ALA A 84 -3.49 11.14 -11.93
CA ALA A 84 -4.60 12.09 -12.16
C ALA A 84 -5.81 11.38 -12.80
N ASP A 85 -5.56 10.37 -13.62
CA ASP A 85 -6.54 9.52 -14.31
C ASP A 85 -6.98 8.29 -13.51
N CYS A 86 -6.62 8.18 -12.22
CA CYS A 86 -6.99 7.03 -11.41
C CYS A 86 -8.52 6.96 -11.22
N ALA A 87 -9.12 5.82 -11.59
CA ALA A 87 -10.56 5.58 -11.41
C ALA A 87 -11.05 5.62 -9.95
N VAL A 88 -10.13 5.57 -8.97
CA VAL A 88 -10.47 5.57 -7.53
C VAL A 88 -10.18 6.93 -6.87
N CYS A 89 -9.04 7.56 -7.17
CA CYS A 89 -8.63 8.79 -6.47
C CYS A 89 -8.19 9.94 -7.38
N GLY A 90 -8.42 9.83 -8.69
CA GLY A 90 -8.12 10.86 -9.69
C GLY A 90 -8.94 12.14 -9.52
N ASP A 91 -8.58 13.19 -10.24
CA ASP A 91 -9.12 14.55 -10.01
C ASP A 91 -10.61 14.69 -10.41
N GLY A 92 -11.10 13.81 -11.29
CA GLY A 92 -12.52 13.75 -11.69
C GLY A 92 -13.40 12.84 -10.83
N VAL A 93 -12.85 12.18 -9.81
CA VAL A 93 -13.62 11.26 -8.95
C VAL A 93 -14.24 12.03 -7.78
N SER A 94 -15.57 12.10 -7.74
CA SER A 94 -16.31 12.79 -6.67
C SER A 94 -16.08 12.11 -5.31
N ARG A 95 -15.43 12.82 -4.38
CA ARG A 95 -15.00 12.28 -3.06
C ARG A 95 -16.07 12.38 -1.96
N THR A 96 -17.34 12.54 -2.31
CA THR A 96 -18.45 12.97 -1.42
C THR A 96 -18.84 12.02 -0.28
N GLY A 97 -18.02 11.02 0.07
CA GLY A 97 -18.40 9.96 1.02
C GLY A 97 -17.53 9.79 2.28
N ALA A 98 -16.38 10.46 2.43
CA ALA A 98 -15.39 10.02 3.43
C ALA A 98 -15.29 10.84 4.74
N LEU A 99 -15.97 11.98 4.88
CA LEU A 99 -15.83 12.87 6.04
C LEU A 99 -17.12 13.13 6.85
N GLY A 100 -18.21 12.40 6.58
CA GLY A 100 -19.53 12.70 7.16
C GLY A 100 -19.96 11.87 8.39
N LYS A 101 -19.12 11.03 9.01
CA LYS A 101 -19.53 10.18 10.15
C LYS A 101 -18.51 10.12 11.31
N ALA A 102 -17.86 11.24 11.60
CA ALA A 102 -17.04 11.37 12.81
C ALA A 102 -17.22 12.74 13.45
N VAL A 103 -18.47 13.05 13.84
CA VAL A 103 -18.83 13.91 14.98
C VAL A 103 -20.02 13.23 15.65
#